data_AF-A0A2V5XU73-F1
#
_entry.id   AF-A0A2V5XU73-F1
#
_cell.length_a   1.000
_cell.length_b   1.000
_cell.length_c   1.000
_cell.angle_alpha   90.00
_cell.angle_beta   90.00
_cell.angle_gamma   90.00
#
_symmetry.space_group_name_H-M   'P 1'
#
loop_
_entity.id
_entity.type
_entity.pdbx_description
1 polymer ?
#
loop_
_entity_poly.entity_id
_entity_poly.type
_entity_poly.pdbx_seq_one_letter_code
_entity_poly.pdbx_strand_id
1 'polypeptide(L)'
;MSRSWWQGLFVIVAVAAASVLTLISLRDFQRESVPPENRPIQSHIAGYVSSNACRACHPGNYASWHASFHRTMTQVATPESLPPDMDKLELAFNGREYKAERRGDKFFVRTRPENGSYAEPQQVVLVTGSHNLQILWLDTGEGRTLQQFPFGYIVADKMWAPVTETFLIPPNVKEYYSTGAWNGACMDCHVTQGQSRFVAGNKWDSQVAEFGIACEACHSEGREHIEGNRNPFRRFKIHLTTKSDPTVTNPASLKGPESGLACGQCHSVWAFNGMADKIDFNRYGAVFRPGAGDLSQRFVVQPNAPDHTEQKDFIRRTEPDFFQNRFWGDGMIRVTGREFNAVQASPCFRGGEFSCISCHEMHLDSPGQTDAKTWARTAQLKPKMDSDSACLQCHKDMTARLVAHTHHSAESSGSRCYNCHMPRTTFGLLHAMRSHQVSSPTVHESIAYGRPNACNLCHLDQTVGWAAQHLHAWYNQPVPELSEDDQAIAAGVQWILKGDAGQRALIAWGMGWESAQKIAGRDWLYPYLIYTLTDSYAAVRFDAWKSLRTLPGFSDFSFTYTAPDAALGEAATRAYEKWLGEVRNVNARYRPETAIDSDGRFRKDVFQRLRSARDEKPIFLAE
;
A
#
# COMPACT_ATOMS: atom_id res chain seq x y z
N MET A 1 -61.37 -26.10 38.43
CA MET A 1 -60.31 -25.08 38.66
C MET A 1 -60.63 -23.88 37.79
N SER A 2 -60.72 -22.69 38.38
CA SER A 2 -61.16 -21.48 37.68
C SER A 2 -60.12 -20.98 36.68
N ARG A 3 -60.59 -20.30 35.63
CA ARG A 3 -59.76 -19.65 34.58
C ARG A 3 -58.71 -18.69 35.17
N SER A 4 -58.98 -18.13 36.35
CA SER A 4 -58.05 -17.27 37.11
C SER A 4 -56.81 -18.01 37.63
N TRP A 5 -56.91 -19.30 37.94
CA TRP A 5 -55.80 -20.09 38.47
C TRP A 5 -54.75 -20.40 37.39
N TRP A 6 -55.21 -20.68 36.17
CA TRP A 6 -54.35 -20.86 35.00
C TRP A 6 -53.67 -19.57 34.55
N GLN A 7 -54.35 -18.42 34.66
CA GLN A 7 -53.75 -17.11 34.40
C GLN A 7 -52.66 -16.76 35.43
N GLY A 8 -52.90 -17.02 36.72
CA GLY A 8 -51.90 -16.84 37.76
C GLY A 8 -50.66 -17.71 37.55
N LEU A 9 -50.86 -18.98 37.19
CA LEU A 9 -49.75 -19.90 36.88
C LEU A 9 -48.94 -19.43 35.67
N PHE A 10 -49.59 -18.93 34.62
CA PHE A 10 -48.92 -18.45 33.40
C PHE A 10 -48.07 -17.21 33.67
N VAL A 11 -48.56 -16.27 34.49
CA VAL A 11 -47.81 -15.07 34.90
C VAL A 11 -46.58 -15.46 35.73
N ILE A 12 -46.72 -16.40 36.66
CA ILE A 12 -45.59 -16.87 37.48
C ILE A 12 -44.53 -17.56 36.62
N VAL A 13 -44.93 -18.40 35.68
CA VAL A 13 -44.00 -19.07 34.75
C VAL A 13 -43.31 -18.05 33.83
N ALA A 14 -44.03 -17.05 33.32
CA ALA A 14 -43.45 -16.01 32.47
C ALA A 14 -42.44 -15.13 33.23
N VAL A 15 -42.75 -14.75 34.48
CA VAL A 15 -41.82 -13.99 35.35
C VAL A 15 -40.60 -14.84 35.72
N ALA A 16 -40.78 -16.12 36.03
CA ALA A 16 -39.68 -17.03 36.31
C ALA A 16 -38.78 -17.22 35.08
N ALA A 17 -39.36 -17.42 33.89
CA ALA A 17 -38.61 -17.53 32.64
C ALA A 17 -37.85 -16.24 32.30
N ALA A 18 -38.48 -15.08 32.45
CA ALA A 18 -37.82 -13.79 32.26
C ALA A 18 -36.69 -13.57 33.27
N SER A 19 -36.87 -13.97 34.52
CA SER A 19 -35.84 -13.88 35.57
C SER A 19 -34.66 -14.81 35.30
N VAL A 20 -34.93 -16.04 34.83
CA VAL A 20 -33.89 -16.99 34.41
C VAL A 20 -33.14 -16.48 33.19
N LEU A 21 -33.83 -15.94 32.18
CA LEU A 21 -33.19 -15.33 31.00
C LEU A 21 -32.36 -14.10 31.38
N THR A 22 -32.83 -13.29 32.33
CA THR A 22 -32.08 -12.13 32.84
C THR A 22 -30.86 -12.58 33.64
N LEU A 23 -30.98 -13.65 34.44
CA LEU A 23 -29.85 -14.23 35.18
C LEU A 23 -28.83 -14.90 34.26
N ILE A 24 -29.26 -15.59 33.20
CA ILE A 24 -28.37 -16.15 32.17
C ILE A 24 -27.67 -15.00 31.43
N SER A 25 -28.42 -13.97 31.02
CA SER A 25 -27.88 -12.79 30.37
C SER A 25 -26.88 -12.05 31.26
N LEU A 26 -27.16 -11.87 32.56
CA LEU A 26 -26.25 -11.25 33.54
C LEU A 26 -25.01 -12.12 33.82
N ARG A 27 -25.17 -13.45 33.84
CA ARG A 27 -24.06 -14.39 34.04
C ARG A 27 -23.14 -14.47 32.82
N ASP A 28 -23.69 -14.37 31.62
CA ASP A 28 -22.94 -14.24 30.38
C ASP A 28 -22.30 -12.85 30.24
N PHE A 29 -22.93 -11.79 30.78
CA PHE A 29 -22.35 -10.44 30.86
C PHE A 29 -21.19 -10.33 31.86
N GLN A 30 -21.27 -11.03 33.00
CA GLN A 30 -20.24 -11.01 34.04
C GLN A 30 -19.04 -11.92 33.75
N ARG A 31 -19.12 -12.79 32.75
CA ARG A 31 -17.95 -13.50 32.24
C ARG A 31 -17.18 -12.55 31.32
N GLU A 32 -16.62 -11.49 31.90
CA GLU A 32 -15.56 -10.72 31.24
C GLU A 32 -14.51 -11.73 30.77
N SER A 33 -14.46 -11.96 29.46
CA SER A 33 -13.55 -12.93 28.89
C SER A 33 -12.14 -12.52 29.28
N VAL A 34 -11.43 -13.36 30.05
CA VAL A 34 -10.02 -13.15 30.39
C VAL A 34 -9.29 -12.78 29.08
N PRO A 35 -8.64 -11.61 28.99
CA PRO A 35 -7.98 -11.18 27.77
C PRO A 35 -6.95 -12.24 27.34
N PRO A 36 -6.82 -12.54 26.04
CA PRO A 36 -5.85 -13.53 25.60
C PRO A 36 -4.43 -13.10 26.00
N GLU A 37 -3.65 -14.06 26.47
CA GLU A 37 -2.27 -13.83 26.89
C GLU A 37 -1.29 -13.93 25.72
N ASN A 38 -1.65 -14.65 24.65
CA ASN A 38 -0.77 -14.99 23.52
C ASN A 38 -0.82 -14.01 22.34
N ARG A 39 -1.58 -12.91 22.47
CA ARG A 39 -1.67 -11.90 21.42
C ARG A 39 -1.93 -10.51 21.98
N PRO A 40 -1.58 -9.45 21.22
CA PRO A 40 -2.01 -8.09 21.50
C PRO A 40 -3.51 -7.99 21.75
N ILE A 41 -3.91 -7.09 22.64
CA ILE A 41 -5.31 -6.94 23.05
C ILE A 41 -5.85 -5.56 22.72
N GLN A 42 -7.16 -5.53 22.46
CA GLN A 42 -7.93 -4.32 22.58
C GLN A 42 -8.14 -4.02 24.06
N SER A 43 -7.80 -2.81 24.49
CA SER A 43 -7.84 -2.37 25.88
C SER A 43 -8.62 -1.06 26.02
N HIS A 44 -9.09 -0.77 27.23
CA HIS A 44 -9.71 0.53 27.51
C HIS A 44 -8.62 1.60 27.65
N ILE A 45 -8.37 2.33 26.57
CA ILE A 45 -7.49 3.50 26.57
C ILE A 45 -8.32 4.75 26.88
N ALA A 46 -7.86 5.57 27.83
CA ALA A 46 -8.59 6.75 28.27
C ALA A 46 -8.94 7.68 27.09
N GLY A 47 -10.22 8.07 26.99
CA GLY A 47 -10.74 8.89 25.90
C GLY A 47 -11.32 8.10 24.73
N TYR A 48 -10.89 6.86 24.51
CA TYR A 48 -11.34 6.03 23.40
C TYR A 48 -12.56 5.18 23.76
N VAL A 49 -13.48 4.98 22.81
CA VAL A 49 -14.79 4.34 23.02
C VAL A 49 -15.16 3.26 21.99
N SER A 50 -14.28 3.03 21.01
CA SER A 50 -14.48 2.15 19.84
C SER A 50 -15.49 2.64 18.81
N SER A 51 -15.32 2.22 17.57
CA SER A 51 -16.21 2.54 16.43
C SER A 51 -17.65 2.07 16.66
N ASN A 52 -17.87 1.04 17.49
CA ASN A 52 -19.20 0.54 17.82
C ASN A 52 -20.06 1.59 18.53
N ALA A 53 -19.45 2.46 19.35
CA ALA A 53 -20.17 3.50 20.06
C ALA A 53 -20.68 4.60 19.12
N CYS A 54 -20.05 4.77 17.95
CA CYS A 54 -20.45 5.73 16.92
C CYS A 54 -21.69 5.28 16.14
N ARG A 55 -21.91 3.96 16.01
CA ARG A 55 -22.91 3.34 15.11
C ARG A 55 -24.34 3.84 15.32
N ALA A 56 -24.75 4.03 16.57
CA ALA A 56 -26.13 4.38 16.89
C ALA A 56 -26.51 5.81 16.42
N CYS A 57 -25.54 6.74 16.43
CA CYS A 57 -25.75 8.12 15.98
C CYS A 57 -25.35 8.32 14.51
N HIS A 58 -24.38 7.55 14.01
CA HIS A 58 -23.82 7.66 12.65
C HIS A 58 -23.90 6.34 11.87
N PRO A 59 -25.11 5.79 11.62
CA PRO A 59 -25.24 4.48 10.97
C PRO A 59 -24.70 4.46 9.53
N GLY A 60 -24.81 5.55 8.77
CA GLY A 60 -24.28 5.66 7.39
C GLY A 60 -22.75 5.66 7.35
N ASN A 61 -22.11 6.50 8.16
CA ASN A 61 -20.64 6.56 8.26
C ASN A 61 -20.09 5.25 8.79
N TYR A 62 -20.75 4.63 9.77
CA TYR A 62 -20.37 3.30 10.26
C TYR A 62 -20.46 2.25 9.16
N ALA A 63 -21.54 2.22 8.37
CA ALA A 63 -21.71 1.24 7.30
C ALA A 63 -20.64 1.39 6.19
N SER A 64 -20.35 2.62 5.76
CA SER A 64 -19.29 2.89 4.77
C SER A 64 -17.90 2.58 5.31
N TRP A 65 -17.57 3.01 6.54
CA TRP A 65 -16.31 2.64 7.20
C TRP A 65 -16.14 1.12 7.32
N HIS A 66 -17.20 0.40 7.73
CA HIS A 66 -17.17 -1.05 7.88
C HIS A 66 -16.97 -1.78 6.54
N ALA A 67 -17.36 -1.17 5.42
CA ALA A 67 -17.11 -1.70 4.08
C ALA A 67 -15.70 -1.37 3.54
N SER A 68 -15.00 -0.42 4.18
CA SER A 68 -13.67 0.03 3.77
C SER A 68 -12.54 -0.89 4.24
N PHE A 69 -11.38 -0.75 3.60
CA PHE A 69 -10.18 -1.53 3.95
C PHE A 69 -9.42 -1.01 5.17
N HIS A 70 -9.66 0.24 5.58
CA HIS A 70 -9.13 0.80 6.83
C HIS A 70 -9.55 -0.05 8.04
N ARG A 71 -10.83 -0.41 8.11
CA ARG A 71 -11.41 -1.25 9.17
C ARG A 71 -10.85 -2.67 9.22
N THR A 72 -10.30 -3.17 8.11
CA THR A 72 -9.75 -4.53 7.99
C THR A 72 -8.23 -4.57 7.93
N MET A 73 -7.54 -3.44 8.22
CA MET A 73 -6.09 -3.35 8.08
C MET A 73 -5.34 -4.36 8.96
N THR A 74 -5.65 -4.43 10.25
CA THR A 74 -5.25 -5.54 11.12
C THR A 74 -6.49 -6.15 11.76
N GLN A 75 -6.60 -7.46 11.75
CA GLN A 75 -7.72 -8.20 12.33
C GLN A 75 -7.23 -9.36 13.18
N VAL A 76 -8.06 -9.75 14.15
CA VAL A 76 -7.90 -11.02 14.87
C VAL A 76 -8.10 -12.16 13.89
N ALA A 77 -7.24 -13.17 13.95
CA ALA A 77 -7.33 -14.34 13.10
C ALA A 77 -8.56 -15.19 13.45
N THR A 78 -9.54 -15.17 12.54
CA THR A 78 -10.74 -16.02 12.50
C THR A 78 -10.90 -16.62 11.08
N PRO A 79 -11.77 -17.63 10.90
CA PRO A 79 -12.06 -18.19 9.57
C PRO A 79 -12.50 -17.15 8.54
N GLU A 80 -13.14 -16.06 8.95
CA GLU A 80 -13.63 -14.99 8.08
C GLU A 80 -12.53 -13.98 7.70
N SER A 81 -11.50 -13.85 8.53
CA SER A 81 -10.42 -12.87 8.34
C SER A 81 -9.22 -13.43 7.56
N LEU A 82 -9.04 -14.76 7.59
CA LEU A 82 -7.90 -15.44 7.00
C LEU A 82 -8.15 -15.79 5.52
N PRO A 83 -7.08 -15.97 4.73
CA PRO A 83 -7.20 -16.53 3.39
C PRO A 83 -7.98 -17.86 3.37
N PRO A 84 -8.72 -18.14 2.29
CA PRO A 84 -9.41 -19.42 2.14
C PRO A 84 -8.42 -20.59 2.12
N ASP A 85 -8.88 -21.77 2.53
CA ASP A 85 -8.10 -23.02 2.56
C ASP A 85 -6.80 -22.94 3.38
N MET A 86 -6.71 -22.02 4.35
CA MET A 86 -5.55 -21.87 5.23
C MET A 86 -5.20 -23.17 5.96
N ASP A 87 -6.17 -24.03 6.26
CA ASP A 87 -5.99 -25.33 6.91
C ASP A 87 -5.38 -26.41 6.01
N LYS A 88 -5.25 -26.16 4.70
CA LYS A 88 -4.63 -27.04 3.71
C LYS A 88 -3.24 -26.58 3.29
N LEU A 89 -2.71 -25.55 3.95
CA LEU A 89 -1.44 -24.94 3.57
C LEU A 89 -0.26 -25.88 3.85
N GLU A 90 0.47 -26.22 2.80
CA GLU A 90 1.77 -26.88 2.86
C GLU A 90 2.76 -26.10 1.99
N LEU A 91 3.81 -25.56 2.61
CA LEU A 91 4.79 -24.68 1.95
C LEU A 91 6.21 -25.04 2.38
N ALA A 92 7.18 -24.77 1.52
CA ALA A 92 8.60 -24.89 1.84
C ALA A 92 9.35 -23.61 1.47
N PHE A 93 10.23 -23.15 2.35
CA PHE A 93 11.08 -21.98 2.11
C PHE A 93 12.29 -22.01 3.04
N ASN A 94 13.47 -21.67 2.50
CA ASN A 94 14.73 -21.59 3.25
C ASN A 94 15.07 -22.85 4.08
N GLY A 95 14.91 -24.05 3.49
CA GLY A 95 15.25 -25.32 4.16
C GLY A 95 14.26 -25.74 5.25
N ARG A 96 13.09 -25.08 5.31
CA ARG A 96 12.02 -25.34 6.28
C ARG A 96 10.72 -25.64 5.56
N GLU A 97 9.95 -26.55 6.13
CA GLU A 97 8.59 -26.87 5.71
C GLU A 97 7.59 -26.36 6.75
N TYR A 98 6.47 -25.87 6.25
CA TYR A 98 5.39 -25.27 7.02
C TYR A 98 4.10 -26.01 6.66
N LYS A 99 3.38 -26.45 7.69
CA LYS A 99 2.09 -27.09 7.55
C LYS A 99 1.08 -26.43 8.45
N ALA A 100 -0.04 -26.00 7.89
CA ALA A 100 -1.12 -25.44 8.68
C ALA A 100 -2.11 -26.52 9.12
N GLU A 101 -2.83 -26.23 10.20
CA GLU A 101 -3.91 -27.04 10.70
C GLU A 101 -4.98 -26.16 11.37
N ARG A 102 -6.22 -26.63 11.37
CA ARG A 102 -7.35 -25.95 12.03
C ARG A 102 -7.84 -26.76 13.22
N ARG A 103 -8.07 -26.08 14.35
CA ARG A 103 -8.65 -26.66 15.58
C ARG A 103 -9.82 -25.78 16.04
N GLY A 104 -11.05 -26.19 15.72
CA GLY A 104 -12.22 -25.32 15.90
C GLY A 104 -12.11 -24.07 15.02
N ASP A 105 -12.20 -22.88 15.61
CA ASP A 105 -12.04 -21.60 14.88
C ASP A 105 -10.62 -21.03 14.91
N LYS A 106 -9.66 -21.80 15.45
CA LYS A 106 -8.26 -21.39 15.53
C LYS A 106 -7.43 -22.09 14.46
N PHE A 107 -6.44 -21.37 13.93
CA PHE A 107 -5.49 -21.86 12.95
C PHE A 107 -4.10 -21.91 13.55
N PHE A 108 -3.34 -22.93 13.19
CA PHE A 108 -1.99 -23.15 13.68
C PHE A 108 -1.06 -23.46 12.51
N VAL A 109 0.22 -23.17 12.68
CA VAL A 109 1.29 -23.52 11.75
C VAL A 109 2.32 -24.35 12.51
N ARG A 110 2.70 -25.49 11.93
CA ARG A 110 3.82 -26.31 12.36
C ARG A 110 4.98 -26.08 11.42
N THR A 111 6.19 -25.99 11.97
CA THR A 111 7.41 -25.84 11.18
C THR A 111 8.38 -26.97 11.47
N ARG A 112 9.07 -27.46 10.45
CA ARG A 112 10.21 -28.39 10.58
C ARG A 112 11.35 -27.99 9.63
N PRO A 113 12.59 -28.38 9.92
CA PRO A 113 13.61 -28.52 8.88
C PRO A 113 13.16 -29.55 7.83
N GLU A 114 13.57 -29.41 6.57
CA GLU A 114 13.17 -30.32 5.45
C GLU A 114 13.40 -31.82 5.72
N ASN A 115 14.30 -32.18 6.64
CA ASN A 115 14.54 -33.57 7.06
C ASN A 115 14.36 -33.80 8.57
N GLY A 116 13.58 -32.93 9.23
CA GLY A 116 13.38 -32.96 10.68
C GLY A 116 11.95 -33.34 11.10
N SER A 117 11.72 -33.30 12.41
CA SER A 117 10.38 -33.41 12.99
C SER A 117 9.74 -32.03 13.13
N TYR A 118 8.40 -31.98 13.07
CA TYR A 118 7.66 -30.75 13.32
C TYR A 118 7.80 -30.33 14.78
N ALA A 119 8.13 -29.05 14.97
CA ALA A 119 8.01 -28.38 16.26
C ALA A 119 6.55 -28.30 16.72
N GLU A 120 6.35 -27.79 17.93
CA GLU A 120 5.02 -27.49 18.44
C GLU A 120 4.29 -26.47 17.54
N PRO A 121 2.96 -26.59 17.37
CA PRO A 121 2.19 -25.69 16.55
C PRO A 121 2.10 -24.30 17.18
N GLN A 122 2.42 -23.27 16.39
CA GLN A 122 2.22 -21.87 16.74
C GLN A 122 0.84 -21.42 16.24
N GLN A 123 0.09 -20.70 17.07
CA GLN A 123 -1.23 -20.21 16.67
C GLN A 123 -1.08 -18.99 15.76
N VAL A 124 -1.84 -18.95 14.67
CA VAL A 124 -2.08 -17.71 13.92
C VAL A 124 -3.05 -16.85 14.73
N VAL A 125 -2.62 -15.67 15.16
CA VAL A 125 -3.40 -14.83 16.09
C VAL A 125 -3.87 -13.52 15.49
N LEU A 126 -3.15 -12.95 14.52
CA LEU A 126 -3.54 -11.75 13.76
C LEU A 126 -3.24 -11.91 12.27
N VAL A 127 -3.93 -11.11 11.45
CA VAL A 127 -3.64 -10.88 10.03
C VAL A 127 -3.56 -9.38 9.75
N THR A 128 -2.66 -8.95 8.86
CA THR A 128 -2.49 -7.54 8.45
C THR A 128 -2.43 -7.38 6.94
N GLY A 129 -2.99 -6.29 6.39
CA GLY A 129 -2.83 -5.87 4.99
C GLY A 129 -4.09 -5.97 4.11
N SER A 130 -5.23 -6.34 4.70
CA SER A 130 -6.56 -6.26 4.11
C SER A 130 -6.74 -6.94 2.73
N HIS A 131 -6.52 -6.22 1.62
CA HIS A 131 -7.01 -6.60 0.28
C HIS A 131 -5.94 -6.71 -0.81
N ASN A 132 -4.69 -6.35 -0.53
CA ASN A 132 -3.59 -6.49 -1.49
C ASN A 132 -2.71 -7.67 -1.11
N LEU A 133 -2.05 -7.57 0.05
CA LEU A 133 -1.16 -8.58 0.61
C LEU A 133 -1.58 -8.85 2.05
N GLN A 134 -1.86 -10.10 2.41
CA GLN A 134 -2.19 -10.48 3.78
C GLN A 134 -1.00 -11.18 4.44
N ILE A 135 -0.47 -10.57 5.49
CA ILE A 135 0.63 -11.10 6.31
C ILE A 135 0.04 -11.67 7.61
N LEU A 136 0.41 -12.90 7.93
CA LEU A 136 -0.03 -13.59 9.14
C LEU A 136 0.98 -13.40 10.28
N TRP A 137 0.45 -13.36 11.51
CA TRP A 137 1.25 -13.25 12.73
C TRP A 137 0.99 -14.43 13.65
N LEU A 138 2.09 -15.08 14.03
CA LEU A 138 2.13 -16.24 14.90
C LEU A 138 2.41 -15.82 16.35
N ASP A 139 1.85 -16.55 17.29
CA ASP A 139 2.27 -16.45 18.68
C ASP A 139 3.68 -17.04 18.89
N THR A 140 4.41 -16.47 19.84
CA THR A 140 5.74 -16.95 20.23
C THR A 140 5.73 -17.73 21.54
N GLY A 141 4.59 -17.74 22.25
CA GLY A 141 4.50 -18.21 23.64
C GLY A 141 5.08 -17.24 24.67
N GLU A 142 5.70 -16.12 24.25
CA GLU A 142 6.32 -15.15 25.14
C GLU A 142 5.43 -13.90 25.33
N GLY A 143 4.38 -14.04 26.15
CA GLY A 143 3.41 -12.97 26.34
C GLY A 143 2.71 -12.59 25.03
N ARG A 144 2.61 -11.30 24.74
CA ARG A 144 1.89 -10.78 23.56
C ARG A 144 2.82 -10.46 22.38
N THR A 145 3.99 -11.07 22.37
CA THR A 145 4.96 -10.93 21.28
C THR A 145 4.54 -11.75 20.08
N LEU A 146 4.65 -11.15 18.89
CA LEU A 146 4.30 -11.80 17.64
C LEU A 146 5.53 -12.06 16.78
N GLN A 147 5.49 -13.14 16.02
CA GLN A 147 6.44 -13.43 14.96
C GLN A 147 5.71 -13.41 13.62
N GLN A 148 6.37 -12.90 12.58
CA GLN A 148 5.80 -12.92 11.23
C GLN A 148 5.83 -14.34 10.67
N PHE A 149 4.72 -14.79 10.09
CA PHE A 149 4.72 -15.97 9.22
C PHE A 149 5.46 -15.64 7.92
N PRO A 150 6.46 -16.44 7.47
CA PRO A 150 7.35 -16.04 6.38
C PRO A 150 6.71 -15.93 5.00
N PHE A 151 5.42 -16.25 4.86
CA PHE A 151 4.67 -16.09 3.61
C PHE A 151 3.56 -15.06 3.76
N GLY A 152 3.38 -14.26 2.70
CA GLY A 152 2.22 -13.40 2.51
C GLY A 152 1.29 -13.99 1.47
N TYR A 153 -0.01 -13.71 1.60
CA TYR A 153 -1.03 -14.08 0.62
C TYR A 153 -1.34 -12.90 -0.30
N ILE A 154 -0.99 -13.01 -1.58
CA ILE A 154 -1.30 -12.03 -2.61
C ILE A 154 -2.76 -12.25 -3.03
N VAL A 155 -3.63 -11.33 -2.62
CA VAL A 155 -5.09 -11.51 -2.71
C VAL A 155 -5.57 -11.55 -4.16
N ALA A 156 -5.03 -10.67 -5.02
CA ALA A 156 -5.43 -10.58 -6.43
C ALA A 156 -5.11 -11.87 -7.21
N ASP A 157 -3.96 -12.49 -6.92
CA ASP A 157 -3.46 -13.68 -7.58
C ASP A 157 -3.84 -14.98 -6.85
N LYS A 158 -4.43 -14.86 -5.66
CA LYS A 158 -4.81 -15.98 -4.78
C LYS A 158 -3.66 -16.92 -4.49
N MET A 159 -2.48 -16.36 -4.24
CA MET A 159 -1.25 -17.13 -4.11
C MET A 159 -0.46 -16.78 -2.85
N TRP A 160 0.20 -17.79 -2.29
CA TRP A 160 1.18 -17.61 -1.22
C TRP A 160 2.57 -17.42 -1.82
N ALA A 161 3.32 -16.46 -1.29
CA ALA A 161 4.70 -16.23 -1.65
C ALA A 161 5.52 -15.81 -0.42
N PRO A 162 6.82 -16.12 -0.36
CA PRO A 162 7.67 -15.61 0.72
C PRO A 162 7.54 -14.09 0.81
N VAL A 163 7.39 -13.54 2.02
CA VAL A 163 7.22 -12.08 2.20
C VAL A 163 8.37 -11.30 1.57
N THR A 164 9.60 -11.83 1.67
CA THR A 164 10.81 -11.28 1.03
C THR A 164 10.73 -11.21 -0.49
N GLU A 165 9.81 -11.95 -1.12
CA GLU A 165 9.58 -12.01 -2.56
C GLU A 165 8.27 -11.30 -2.98
N THR A 166 7.59 -10.62 -2.04
CA THR A 166 6.40 -9.79 -2.31
C THR A 166 6.69 -8.29 -2.31
N PHE A 167 7.94 -7.92 -2.01
CA PHE A 167 8.46 -6.56 -2.06
C PHE A 167 9.73 -6.54 -2.92
N LEU A 168 10.22 -5.34 -3.26
CA LEU A 168 11.49 -5.21 -3.93
C LEU A 168 12.60 -5.29 -2.88
N ILE A 169 13.02 -6.51 -2.55
CA ILE A 169 14.05 -6.81 -1.55
C ILE A 169 15.20 -7.57 -2.25
N PRO A 170 16.47 -7.30 -1.91
CA PRO A 170 17.60 -7.99 -2.51
C PRO A 170 17.58 -9.51 -2.28
N PRO A 171 18.00 -10.32 -3.27
CA PRO A 171 17.86 -11.77 -3.23
C PRO A 171 18.67 -12.47 -2.13
N ASN A 172 19.68 -11.81 -1.56
CA ASN A 172 20.47 -12.33 -0.45
C ASN A 172 19.78 -12.18 0.91
N VAL A 173 18.67 -11.45 0.99
CA VAL A 173 17.91 -11.21 2.23
C VAL A 173 16.87 -12.30 2.38
N LYS A 174 17.16 -13.25 3.28
CA LYS A 174 16.32 -14.43 3.53
C LYS A 174 15.21 -14.20 4.55
N GLU A 175 15.45 -13.30 5.49
CA GLU A 175 14.52 -12.89 6.54
C GLU A 175 14.62 -11.37 6.67
N TYR A 176 13.48 -10.67 6.58
CA TYR A 176 13.44 -9.21 6.63
C TYR A 176 12.85 -8.68 7.95
N TYR A 177 11.81 -9.35 8.47
CA TYR A 177 11.18 -8.97 9.74
C TYR A 177 11.52 -9.94 10.85
N SER A 178 11.82 -9.39 12.03
CA SER A 178 12.16 -10.16 13.24
C SER A 178 10.94 -10.38 14.13
N THR A 179 11.10 -11.28 15.11
CA THR A 179 10.18 -11.39 16.25
C THR A 179 9.98 -10.03 16.91
N GLY A 180 8.72 -9.65 17.14
CA GLY A 180 8.33 -8.36 17.68
C GLY A 180 8.15 -7.25 16.64
N ALA A 181 8.37 -7.50 15.34
CA ALA A 181 8.21 -6.48 14.29
C ALA A 181 6.78 -5.88 14.25
N TRP A 182 5.74 -6.71 14.43
CA TRP A 182 4.38 -6.18 14.53
C TRP A 182 4.22 -5.25 15.73
N ASN A 183 4.73 -5.68 16.88
CA ASN A 183 4.62 -4.98 18.14
C ASN A 183 5.34 -3.61 18.10
N GLY A 184 6.54 -3.56 17.53
CA GLY A 184 7.41 -2.37 17.58
C GLY A 184 7.41 -1.47 16.35
N ALA A 185 6.73 -1.85 15.26
CA ALA A 185 6.73 -1.07 14.02
C ALA A 185 5.38 -1.10 13.28
N CYS A 186 4.79 -2.28 13.02
CA CYS A 186 3.59 -2.35 12.19
C CYS A 186 2.37 -1.71 12.87
N MET A 187 2.24 -1.84 14.20
CA MET A 187 1.13 -1.25 14.92
C MET A 187 1.15 0.29 14.96
N ASP A 188 2.27 0.93 14.66
CA ASP A 188 2.35 2.40 14.66
C ASP A 188 1.41 3.03 13.61
N CYS A 189 1.05 2.24 12.59
CA CYS A 189 0.18 2.65 11.50
C CYS A 189 -1.02 1.73 11.24
N HIS A 190 -1.03 0.47 11.71
CA HIS A 190 -2.06 -0.52 11.32
C HIS A 190 -3.15 -0.79 12.38
N VAL A 191 -3.16 -0.02 13.46
CA VAL A 191 -4.18 -0.07 14.52
C VAL A 191 -4.54 1.34 14.98
N THR A 192 -5.57 1.45 15.83
CA THR A 192 -5.95 2.72 16.44
C THR A 192 -5.37 2.82 17.84
N GLN A 193 -4.62 3.90 18.09
CA GLN A 193 -3.92 4.18 19.36
C GLN A 193 -3.11 2.98 19.87
N GLY A 194 -2.17 2.51 19.04
CA GLY A 194 -1.26 1.42 19.40
C GLY A 194 -0.31 1.82 20.53
N GLN A 195 -0.17 0.93 21.51
CA GLN A 195 0.78 1.02 22.61
C GLN A 195 1.64 -0.22 22.58
N SER A 196 2.86 -0.05 22.09
CA SER A 196 3.82 -1.13 21.89
C SER A 196 4.12 -1.85 23.22
N ARG A 197 4.42 -1.10 24.28
CA ARG A 197 4.63 -1.58 25.68
C ARG A 197 5.66 -2.70 25.80
N PHE A 198 6.91 -2.37 25.49
CA PHE A 198 8.04 -3.27 25.69
C PHE A 198 8.20 -3.62 27.18
N VAL A 199 8.42 -4.90 27.48
CA VAL A 199 8.63 -5.37 28.85
C VAL A 199 10.12 -5.61 29.10
N ALA A 200 10.68 -6.67 28.52
CA ALA A 200 12.10 -7.04 28.62
C ALA A 200 12.44 -8.14 27.60
N GLY A 201 13.71 -8.25 27.19
CA GLY A 201 14.13 -9.27 26.22
C GLY A 201 13.39 -9.13 24.90
N ASN A 202 12.65 -10.17 24.49
CA ASN A 202 11.76 -10.14 23.33
C ASN A 202 10.28 -10.02 23.71
N LYS A 203 9.97 -9.76 24.99
CA LYS A 203 8.60 -9.76 25.51
C LYS A 203 7.93 -8.39 25.37
N TRP A 204 6.73 -8.41 24.80
CA TRP A 204 5.84 -7.26 24.64
C TRP A 204 4.49 -7.51 25.34
N ASP A 205 3.89 -6.43 25.83
CA ASP A 205 2.51 -6.40 26.35
C ASP A 205 1.66 -5.42 25.54
N SER A 206 1.69 -5.58 24.21
CA SER A 206 1.09 -4.60 23.31
C SER A 206 -0.43 -4.48 23.45
N GLN A 207 -0.90 -3.25 23.45
CA GLN A 207 -2.31 -2.88 23.63
C GLN A 207 -2.73 -1.91 22.53
N VAL A 208 -4.03 -1.91 22.19
CA VAL A 208 -4.61 -1.00 21.19
C VAL A 208 -5.97 -0.50 21.68
N ALA A 209 -6.42 0.66 21.19
CA ALA A 209 -7.82 1.09 21.42
C ALA A 209 -8.79 0.28 20.55
N GLU A 210 -8.39 -0.03 19.32
CA GLU A 210 -9.15 -0.86 18.37
C GLU A 210 -8.22 -1.43 17.28
N PHE A 211 -8.50 -2.65 16.81
CA PHE A 211 -7.81 -3.24 15.67
C PHE A 211 -8.31 -2.67 14.34
N GLY A 212 -7.38 -2.42 13.42
CA GLY A 212 -7.66 -1.68 12.19
C GLY A 212 -7.69 -0.17 12.45
N ILE A 213 -7.93 0.58 11.38
CA ILE A 213 -8.04 2.03 11.45
C ILE A 213 -9.50 2.37 11.72
N ALA A 214 -9.79 2.66 12.98
CA ALA A 214 -11.11 2.93 13.54
C ALA A 214 -11.49 4.42 13.39
N CYS A 215 -12.74 4.76 13.73
CA CYS A 215 -13.23 6.14 13.63
C CYS A 215 -12.30 7.14 14.33
N GLU A 216 -11.84 6.79 15.54
CA GLU A 216 -11.05 7.66 16.42
C GLU A 216 -9.61 7.88 15.93
N ALA A 217 -9.14 7.15 14.92
CA ALA A 217 -7.86 7.42 14.27
C ALA A 217 -7.90 8.72 13.45
N CYS A 218 -9.06 9.07 12.87
CA CYS A 218 -9.24 10.26 12.04
C CYS A 218 -10.06 11.36 12.71
N HIS A 219 -10.88 11.02 13.72
CA HIS A 219 -11.79 11.94 14.39
C HIS A 219 -11.35 12.35 15.81
N SER A 220 -10.20 11.87 16.27
CA SER A 220 -9.72 11.98 17.67
C SER A 220 -10.60 11.19 18.65
N GLU A 221 -10.36 11.34 19.95
CA GLU A 221 -11.10 10.62 21.00
C GLU A 221 -12.60 10.96 21.03
N GLY A 222 -13.45 9.93 21.04
CA GLY A 222 -14.90 10.09 20.97
C GLY A 222 -15.60 10.22 22.32
N ARG A 223 -14.94 9.98 23.47
CA ARG A 223 -15.62 9.89 24.77
C ARG A 223 -16.38 11.16 25.15
N GLU A 224 -15.74 12.32 25.10
CA GLU A 224 -16.38 13.59 25.44
C GLU A 224 -17.55 13.89 24.49
N HIS A 225 -17.35 13.61 23.20
CA HIS A 225 -18.39 13.76 22.18
C HIS A 225 -19.62 12.89 22.50
N ILE A 226 -19.42 11.62 22.83
CA ILE A 226 -20.52 10.70 23.15
C ILE A 226 -21.21 11.11 24.45
N GLU A 227 -20.46 11.39 25.51
CA GLU A 227 -21.00 11.80 26.80
C GLU A 227 -21.85 13.08 26.68
N GLY A 228 -21.36 14.07 25.93
CA GLY A 228 -22.10 15.30 25.66
C GLY A 228 -23.36 15.07 24.81
N ASN A 229 -23.27 14.28 23.74
CA ASN A 229 -24.37 14.10 22.78
C ASN A 229 -25.41 13.04 23.18
N ARG A 230 -25.18 12.29 24.25
CA ARG A 230 -26.25 11.52 24.91
C ARG A 230 -27.43 12.41 25.31
N ASN A 231 -27.18 13.69 25.58
CA ASN A 231 -28.24 14.68 25.82
C ASN A 231 -28.89 15.13 24.48
N PRO A 232 -30.18 14.80 24.21
CA PRO A 232 -30.86 15.19 22.99
C PRO A 232 -31.01 16.72 22.84
N PHE A 233 -31.13 17.47 23.94
CA PHE A 233 -31.21 18.93 23.89
C PHE A 233 -29.91 19.56 23.38
N ARG A 234 -28.75 19.00 23.75
CA ARG A 234 -27.46 19.46 23.23
C ARG A 234 -27.38 19.23 21.71
N ARG A 235 -27.75 18.03 21.25
CA ARG A 235 -27.77 17.69 19.82
C ARG A 235 -28.68 18.63 19.03
N PHE A 236 -29.90 18.86 19.51
CA PHE A 236 -30.84 19.76 18.87
C PHE A 236 -30.33 21.20 18.85
N LYS A 237 -29.75 21.69 19.96
CA LYS A 237 -29.14 23.02 20.02
C LYS A 237 -28.02 23.19 19.00
N ILE A 238 -27.13 22.20 18.85
CA ILE A 238 -26.04 22.25 17.85
C ILE A 238 -26.60 22.22 16.44
N HIS A 239 -27.60 21.37 16.16
CA HIS A 239 -28.25 21.29 14.86
C HIS A 239 -28.91 22.60 14.41
N LEU A 240 -29.40 23.41 15.36
CA LEU A 240 -29.93 24.74 15.08
C LEU A 240 -28.84 25.81 14.83
N THR A 241 -27.57 25.47 15.01
CA THR A 241 -26.44 26.35 14.67
C THR A 241 -25.76 25.88 13.38
N THR A 242 -24.97 26.76 12.77
CA THR A 242 -24.08 26.39 11.66
C THR A 242 -22.72 25.86 12.14
N LYS A 243 -22.54 25.65 13.45
CA LYS A 243 -21.26 25.25 14.04
C LYS A 243 -21.16 23.72 14.11
N SER A 244 -19.96 23.20 13.83
CA SER A 244 -19.63 21.81 14.13
C SER A 244 -19.52 21.58 15.64
N ASP A 245 -19.66 20.33 16.05
CA ASP A 245 -19.40 19.94 17.43
C ASP A 245 -17.89 20.00 17.72
N PRO A 246 -17.40 20.87 18.62
CA PRO A 246 -15.98 21.04 18.85
C PRO A 246 -15.33 19.86 19.58
N THR A 247 -16.11 18.92 20.11
CA THR A 247 -15.59 17.77 20.87
C THR A 247 -15.13 16.61 19.98
N VAL A 248 -15.23 16.75 18.65
CA VAL A 248 -14.79 15.73 17.69
C VAL A 248 -14.27 16.43 16.43
N THR A 249 -13.13 15.98 15.91
CA THR A 249 -12.55 16.58 14.71
C THR A 249 -13.23 16.02 13.47
N ASN A 250 -13.54 16.87 12.48
CA ASN A 250 -13.85 16.41 11.13
C ASN A 250 -12.76 16.90 10.15
N PRO A 251 -11.90 16.02 9.62
CA PRO A 251 -10.87 16.40 8.65
C PRO A 251 -11.39 17.16 7.42
N ALA A 252 -12.66 16.97 7.05
CA ALA A 252 -13.33 17.69 5.96
C ALA A 252 -13.64 19.17 6.23
N SER A 253 -13.56 19.58 7.50
CA SER A 253 -13.74 20.97 7.91
C SER A 253 -12.43 21.72 8.17
N LEU A 254 -11.29 21.05 8.01
CA LEU A 254 -9.97 21.61 8.27
C LEU A 254 -9.32 22.14 6.99
N LYS A 255 -8.34 23.03 7.17
CA LYS A 255 -7.47 23.46 6.06
C LYS A 255 -6.58 22.31 5.58
N GLY A 256 -6.06 22.46 4.37
CA GLY A 256 -5.29 21.44 3.65
C GLY A 256 -4.20 20.76 4.50
N PRO A 257 -3.27 21.53 5.11
CA PRO A 257 -2.21 20.96 5.95
C PRO A 257 -2.69 20.17 7.17
N GLU A 258 -3.57 20.74 7.99
CA GLU A 258 -4.13 20.10 9.19
C GLU A 258 -4.96 18.86 8.83
N SER A 259 -5.77 18.96 7.78
CA SER A 259 -6.53 17.86 7.20
C SER A 259 -5.61 16.73 6.71
N GLY A 260 -4.54 17.11 6.01
CA GLY A 260 -3.57 16.17 5.46
C GLY A 260 -2.82 15.38 6.53
N LEU A 261 -2.51 15.98 7.68
CA LEU A 261 -1.84 15.29 8.79
C LEU A 261 -2.68 14.15 9.40
N ALA A 262 -4.00 14.23 9.33
CA ALA A 262 -4.88 13.13 9.74
C ALA A 262 -4.61 11.84 8.95
N CYS A 263 -4.20 11.96 7.68
CA CYS A 263 -3.73 10.85 6.85
C CYS A 263 -2.21 10.63 7.01
N GLY A 264 -1.45 11.71 7.09
CA GLY A 264 0.01 11.73 7.17
C GLY A 264 0.59 11.05 8.40
N GLN A 265 -0.18 10.89 9.48
CA GLN A 265 0.24 10.11 10.64
C GLN A 265 0.55 8.63 10.32
N CYS A 266 0.04 8.10 9.19
CA CYS A 266 0.31 6.76 8.69
C CYS A 266 0.88 6.77 7.27
N HIS A 267 0.29 7.55 6.35
CA HIS A 267 0.67 7.61 4.94
C HIS A 267 1.88 8.52 4.69
N SER A 268 2.88 8.48 5.56
CA SER A 268 4.10 9.27 5.41
C SER A 268 5.34 8.57 5.95
N VAL A 269 6.49 8.99 5.46
CA VAL A 269 7.77 8.65 6.06
C VAL A 269 7.94 9.64 7.21
N TRP A 270 7.82 9.15 8.43
CA TRP A 270 8.03 9.96 9.63
C TRP A 270 9.21 9.41 10.44
N ALA A 271 9.78 10.28 11.27
CA ALA A 271 10.79 9.93 12.26
C ALA A 271 10.46 10.62 13.58
N PHE A 272 10.86 10.00 14.70
CA PHE A 272 10.68 10.61 16.03
C PHE A 272 11.58 11.83 16.19
N ASN A 273 11.09 12.84 16.92
CA ASN A 273 11.87 14.04 17.23
C ASN A 273 13.08 13.71 18.12
N GLY A 274 12.96 12.69 18.97
CA GLY A 274 14.03 12.14 19.79
C GLY A 274 13.66 10.82 20.48
N MET A 275 14.58 10.27 21.27
CA MET A 275 14.37 9.00 21.97
C MET A 275 13.30 9.10 23.07
N ALA A 276 13.17 10.25 23.74
CA ALA A 276 12.12 10.47 24.74
C ALA A 276 10.73 10.33 24.12
N ASP A 277 10.49 10.99 22.99
CA ASP A 277 9.23 10.90 22.25
C ASP A 277 8.94 9.47 21.79
N LYS A 278 9.96 8.74 21.32
CA LYS A 278 9.82 7.31 20.97
C LYS A 278 9.41 6.46 22.16
N ILE A 279 10.02 6.67 23.33
CA ILE A 279 9.71 5.93 24.55
C ILE A 279 8.26 6.22 24.99
N ASP A 280 7.86 7.49 24.97
CA ASP A 280 6.51 7.89 25.36
C ASP A 280 5.46 7.40 24.37
N PHE A 281 5.72 7.50 23.06
CA PHE A 281 4.88 6.93 22.01
C PHE A 281 4.69 5.43 22.21
N ASN A 282 5.77 4.69 22.45
CA ASN A 282 5.70 3.24 22.65
C ASN A 282 4.93 2.85 23.91
N ARG A 283 4.92 3.70 24.95
CA ARG A 283 4.27 3.40 26.24
C ARG A 283 2.81 3.83 26.28
N TYR A 284 2.50 5.01 25.74
CA TYR A 284 1.20 5.68 25.89
C TYR A 284 0.44 5.84 24.56
N GLY A 285 1.10 5.55 23.44
CA GLY A 285 0.58 5.76 22.09
C GLY A 285 0.83 7.18 21.60
N ALA A 286 0.31 7.49 20.40
CA ALA A 286 0.45 8.80 19.80
C ALA A 286 -0.21 9.88 20.67
N VAL A 287 0.46 11.03 20.80
CA VAL A 287 -0.10 12.27 21.35
C VAL A 287 -0.84 13.08 20.28
N PHE A 288 -0.42 12.96 19.01
CA PHE A 288 -1.07 13.62 17.87
C PHE A 288 -2.58 13.38 17.86
N ARG A 289 -3.34 14.46 17.61
CA ARG A 289 -4.78 14.41 17.37
C ARG A 289 -5.11 15.08 16.05
N PRO A 290 -5.91 14.44 15.17
CA PRO A 290 -6.44 15.09 13.98
C PRO A 290 -6.97 16.50 14.30
N GLY A 291 -6.53 17.49 13.52
CA GLY A 291 -6.75 18.92 13.79
C GLY A 291 -5.53 19.65 14.36
N ALA A 292 -4.52 18.94 14.87
CA ALA A 292 -3.25 19.55 15.24
C ALA A 292 -2.41 19.95 14.01
N GLY A 293 -1.58 20.99 14.18
CA GLY A 293 -0.70 21.51 13.12
C GLY A 293 0.60 20.72 12.91
N ASP A 294 0.91 19.76 13.78
CA ASP A 294 2.07 18.88 13.72
C ASP A 294 1.75 17.49 14.31
N LEU A 295 2.66 16.52 14.17
CA LEU A 295 2.52 15.18 14.75
C LEU A 295 3.08 15.06 16.18
N SER A 296 3.48 16.17 16.80
CA SER A 296 3.96 16.39 18.17
C SER A 296 5.21 15.62 18.60
N GLN A 297 5.21 14.29 18.50
CA GLN A 297 6.32 13.40 18.88
C GLN A 297 7.23 13.01 17.71
N ARG A 298 6.80 13.33 16.50
CA ARG A 298 7.43 12.94 15.25
C ARG A 298 7.26 14.03 14.21
N PHE A 299 8.03 13.93 13.14
CA PHE A 299 7.95 14.83 11.99
C PHE A 299 7.91 14.03 10.69
N VAL A 300 7.28 14.59 9.66
CA VAL A 300 7.30 13.99 8.32
C VAL A 300 8.65 14.30 7.67
N VAL A 301 9.38 13.26 7.32
CA VAL A 301 10.72 13.38 6.76
C VAL A 301 10.64 13.82 5.30
N GLN A 302 11.14 15.01 5.01
CA GLN A 302 11.37 15.48 3.65
C GLN A 302 12.87 15.65 3.39
N PRO A 303 13.49 14.88 2.47
CA PRO A 303 14.95 14.83 2.33
C PRO A 303 15.57 16.20 2.03
N ASN A 304 14.89 16.97 1.17
CA ASN A 304 15.39 18.23 0.60
C ASN A 304 14.78 19.48 1.27
N ALA A 305 13.93 19.31 2.29
CA ALA A 305 13.43 20.43 3.07
C ALA A 305 14.52 20.95 4.03
N PRO A 306 14.52 22.25 4.38
CA PRO A 306 15.52 22.84 5.28
C PRO A 306 15.24 22.60 6.78
N ASP A 307 14.18 21.86 7.12
CA ASP A 307 13.78 21.57 8.50
C ASP A 307 14.60 20.43 9.14
N HIS A 308 14.46 20.20 10.46
CA HIS A 308 14.96 19.00 11.17
C HIS A 308 16.36 18.50 10.76
N THR A 309 17.30 19.42 10.52
CA THR A 309 18.61 19.10 9.93
C THR A 309 19.38 18.12 10.80
N GLU A 310 19.40 18.35 12.12
CA GLU A 310 20.12 17.49 13.07
C GLU A 310 19.58 16.05 13.08
N GLN A 311 18.25 15.88 13.08
CA GLN A 311 17.61 14.56 13.03
C GLN A 311 17.89 13.87 11.69
N LYS A 312 17.80 14.61 10.57
CA LYS A 312 18.09 14.07 9.24
C LYS A 312 19.55 13.69 9.05
N ASP A 313 20.47 14.41 9.67
CA ASP A 313 21.89 14.08 9.69
C ASP A 313 22.18 12.87 10.58
N PHE A 314 21.48 12.75 11.72
CA PHE A 314 21.53 11.55 12.54
C PHE A 314 21.09 10.32 11.75
N ILE A 315 19.92 10.38 11.08
CA ILE A 315 19.41 9.29 10.23
C ILE A 315 20.43 8.92 9.14
N ARG A 316 21.04 9.89 8.46
CA ARG A 316 22.08 9.61 7.44
C ARG A 316 23.28 8.84 8.01
N ARG A 317 23.65 9.10 9.26
CA ARG A 317 24.79 8.43 9.92
C ARG A 317 24.43 7.03 10.42
N THR A 318 23.21 6.82 10.94
CA THR A 318 22.81 5.56 11.57
C THR A 318 22.09 4.60 10.63
N GLU A 319 21.45 5.12 9.59
CA GLU A 319 20.64 4.37 8.62
C GLU A 319 20.97 4.89 7.20
N PRO A 320 22.15 4.55 6.65
CA PRO A 320 22.65 5.14 5.39
C PRO A 320 21.69 4.90 4.21
N ASP A 321 20.93 3.81 4.23
CA ASP A 321 19.98 3.48 3.16
C ASP A 321 18.57 4.08 3.38
N PHE A 322 18.32 4.79 4.48
CA PHE A 322 16.98 5.28 4.85
C PHE A 322 16.32 6.07 3.72
N PHE A 323 17.06 7.02 3.14
CA PHE A 323 16.55 7.95 2.14
C PHE A 323 16.39 7.29 0.77
N GLN A 324 17.43 6.61 0.27
CA GLN A 324 17.41 6.00 -1.06
C GLN A 324 16.37 4.87 -1.20
N ASN A 325 16.04 4.20 -0.10
CA ASN A 325 15.02 3.14 -0.05
C ASN A 325 13.59 3.69 -0.05
N ARG A 326 13.41 5.01 0.12
CA ARG A 326 12.09 5.65 0.24
C ARG A 326 11.87 6.73 -0.80
N PHE A 327 12.93 7.40 -1.24
CA PHE A 327 12.90 8.56 -2.12
C PHE A 327 13.83 8.36 -3.31
N TRP A 328 13.44 8.95 -4.44
CA TRP A 328 14.34 9.28 -5.53
C TRP A 328 15.31 10.40 -5.08
N GLY A 329 16.40 10.60 -5.83
CA GLY A 329 17.42 11.61 -5.48
C GLY A 329 16.91 13.07 -5.44
N ASP A 330 15.81 13.36 -6.15
CA ASP A 330 15.12 14.65 -6.10
C ASP A 330 14.19 14.82 -4.88
N GLY A 331 14.07 13.80 -4.04
CA GLY A 331 13.20 13.79 -2.87
C GLY A 331 11.76 13.36 -3.16
N MET A 332 11.41 12.97 -4.39
CA MET A 332 10.10 12.38 -4.68
C MET A 332 10.02 10.97 -4.09
N ILE A 333 8.88 10.62 -3.49
CA ILE A 333 8.68 9.29 -2.92
C ILE A 333 8.70 8.20 -4.00
N ARG A 334 9.37 7.08 -3.72
CA ARG A 334 9.47 5.92 -4.62
C ARG A 334 8.89 4.62 -4.05
N VAL A 335 8.40 4.65 -2.82
CA VAL A 335 7.71 3.54 -2.12
C VAL A 335 6.27 3.90 -1.76
N THR A 336 5.39 2.90 -1.75
CA THR A 336 3.93 3.04 -1.51
C THR A 336 3.60 3.26 -0.03
N GLY A 337 2.37 3.71 0.25
CA GLY A 337 1.91 3.97 1.62
C GLY A 337 2.55 5.20 2.24
N ARG A 338 3.08 6.11 1.41
CA ARG A 338 3.87 7.30 1.79
C ARG A 338 3.44 8.55 1.00
N GLU A 339 2.17 8.57 0.59
CA GLU A 339 1.59 9.54 -0.34
C GLU A 339 1.59 10.97 0.22
N PHE A 340 1.53 11.15 1.54
CA PHE A 340 1.53 12.49 2.16
C PHE A 340 2.85 13.23 1.95
N ASN A 341 3.99 12.53 1.87
CA ASN A 341 5.26 13.17 1.50
C ASN A 341 5.16 13.80 0.09
N ALA A 342 4.55 13.07 -0.84
CA ALA A 342 4.39 13.48 -2.21
C ALA A 342 3.38 14.64 -2.34
N VAL A 343 2.24 14.55 -1.63
CA VAL A 343 1.24 15.63 -1.56
C VAL A 343 1.85 16.92 -1.00
N GLN A 344 2.58 16.85 0.11
CA GLN A 344 3.23 18.03 0.71
C GLN A 344 4.24 18.70 -0.24
N ALA A 345 4.91 17.92 -1.07
CA ALA A 345 5.86 18.43 -2.07
C ALA A 345 5.17 19.08 -3.29
N SER A 346 3.85 18.88 -3.45
CA SER A 346 3.10 19.38 -4.61
C SER A 346 2.85 20.90 -4.52
N PRO A 347 2.94 21.64 -5.64
CA PRO A 347 2.62 23.08 -5.65
C PRO A 347 1.18 23.39 -5.20
N CYS A 348 0.21 22.51 -5.52
CA CYS A 348 -1.19 22.69 -5.12
C CYS A 348 -1.40 22.64 -3.61
N PHE A 349 -0.58 21.87 -2.87
CA PHE A 349 -0.65 21.79 -1.41
C PHE A 349 -0.20 23.09 -0.74
N ARG A 350 0.77 23.80 -1.32
CA ARG A 350 1.27 25.08 -0.81
C ARG A 350 0.19 26.18 -0.76
N GLY A 351 -0.90 26.03 -1.51
CA GLY A 351 -2.05 26.93 -1.48
C GLY A 351 -2.89 26.84 -0.21
N GLY A 352 -2.64 25.87 0.67
CA GLY A 352 -3.25 25.78 2.01
C GLY A 352 -4.65 25.16 2.09
N GLU A 353 -5.34 24.99 0.96
CA GLU A 353 -6.70 24.41 0.90
C GLU A 353 -6.74 22.96 0.39
N PHE A 354 -5.71 22.52 -0.34
CA PHE A 354 -5.64 21.17 -0.92
C PHE A 354 -5.18 20.13 0.11
N SER A 355 -5.83 18.96 0.15
CA SER A 355 -5.43 17.79 0.95
C SER A 355 -5.87 16.48 0.30
N CYS A 356 -5.62 15.37 0.99
CA CYS A 356 -6.05 14.02 0.58
C CYS A 356 -7.55 13.98 0.25
N ILE A 357 -8.37 14.64 1.08
CA ILE A 357 -9.83 14.65 0.94
C ILE A 357 -10.33 15.62 -0.15
N SER A 358 -9.45 16.31 -0.86
CA SER A 358 -9.82 16.99 -2.11
C SER A 358 -10.19 15.97 -3.20
N CYS A 359 -9.62 14.76 -3.13
CA CYS A 359 -9.88 13.66 -4.08
C CYS A 359 -10.55 12.45 -3.42
N HIS A 360 -10.21 12.14 -2.17
CA HIS A 360 -10.75 11.02 -1.42
C HIS A 360 -11.93 11.43 -0.54
N GLU A 361 -12.80 10.48 -0.23
CA GLU A 361 -13.83 10.61 0.81
C GLU A 361 -13.79 9.40 1.70
N MET A 362 -13.82 9.58 3.02
CA MET A 362 -13.70 8.47 3.97
C MET A 362 -15.05 7.82 4.29
N HIS A 363 -16.15 8.49 3.92
CA HIS A 363 -17.51 8.00 4.07
C HIS A 363 -18.31 8.30 2.80
N LEU A 364 -19.35 7.49 2.60
CA LEU A 364 -20.23 7.58 1.43
C LEU A 364 -21.23 8.74 1.60
N ASP A 365 -20.77 9.97 1.37
CA ASP A 365 -21.58 11.20 1.54
C ASP A 365 -21.92 11.91 0.21
N SER A 366 -21.15 11.68 -0.86
CA SER A 366 -21.31 12.40 -2.13
C SER A 366 -22.49 11.87 -2.97
N PRO A 367 -23.34 12.75 -3.56
CA PRO A 367 -24.39 12.33 -4.48
C PRO A 367 -23.83 11.61 -5.71
N GLY A 368 -24.47 10.51 -6.14
CA GLY A 368 -24.09 9.77 -7.34
C GLY A 368 -22.97 8.74 -7.15
N GLN A 369 -22.73 8.31 -5.91
CA GLN A 369 -21.77 7.25 -5.61
C GLN A 369 -22.18 5.88 -6.16
N THR A 370 -21.14 5.09 -6.44
CA THR A 370 -21.21 3.65 -6.66
C THR A 370 -21.44 2.93 -5.31
N ASP A 371 -21.83 1.66 -5.35
CA ASP A 371 -22.02 0.88 -4.12
C ASP A 371 -20.72 0.81 -3.28
N ALA A 372 -20.86 0.58 -1.97
CA ALA A 372 -19.75 0.65 -1.02
C ALA A 372 -18.55 -0.25 -1.35
N LYS A 373 -18.79 -1.40 -2.00
CA LYS A 373 -17.73 -2.33 -2.38
C LYS A 373 -16.90 -1.78 -3.53
N THR A 374 -17.54 -1.12 -4.49
CA THR A 374 -16.86 -0.45 -5.60
C THR A 374 -16.03 0.71 -5.08
N TRP A 375 -16.61 1.60 -4.27
CA TRP A 375 -15.89 2.74 -3.68
C TRP A 375 -14.66 2.32 -2.86
N ALA A 376 -14.78 1.29 -2.01
CA ALA A 376 -13.64 0.79 -1.24
C ALA A 376 -12.49 0.29 -2.13
N ARG A 377 -12.81 -0.32 -3.29
CA ARG A 377 -11.83 -0.83 -4.26
C ARG A 377 -11.25 0.24 -5.17
N THR A 378 -11.95 1.35 -5.37
CA THR A 378 -11.43 2.52 -6.10
C THR A 378 -10.71 3.48 -5.16
N ALA A 379 -9.96 2.96 -4.18
CA ALA A 379 -9.19 3.71 -3.20
C ALA A 379 -9.99 4.79 -2.45
N GLN A 380 -11.30 4.58 -2.24
CA GLN A 380 -12.19 5.54 -1.59
C GLN A 380 -12.19 6.94 -2.26
N LEU A 381 -12.04 6.99 -3.58
CA LEU A 381 -12.13 8.23 -4.37
C LEU A 381 -13.57 8.76 -4.40
N LYS A 382 -13.71 10.09 -4.35
CA LYS A 382 -15.00 10.75 -4.64
C LYS A 382 -15.42 10.48 -6.09
N PRO A 383 -16.72 10.60 -6.42
CA PRO A 383 -17.19 10.47 -7.79
C PRO A 383 -16.38 11.32 -8.77
N LYS A 384 -15.95 10.71 -9.88
CA LYS A 384 -15.14 11.31 -10.95
C LYS A 384 -13.71 11.71 -10.55
N MET A 385 -13.23 11.41 -9.34
CA MET A 385 -11.84 11.69 -8.94
C MET A 385 -10.83 10.63 -9.44
N ASP A 386 -11.30 9.66 -10.22
CA ASP A 386 -10.51 8.80 -11.10
C ASP A 386 -10.40 9.39 -12.54
N SER A 387 -11.03 10.54 -12.78
CA SER A 387 -11.04 11.29 -14.04
C SER A 387 -10.30 12.63 -13.91
N ASP A 388 -9.98 13.27 -15.04
CA ASP A 388 -9.35 14.61 -15.02
C ASP A 388 -10.22 15.68 -14.36
N SER A 389 -11.50 15.38 -14.08
CA SER A 389 -12.36 16.20 -13.24
C SER A 389 -11.70 16.58 -11.92
N ALA A 390 -10.84 15.72 -11.34
CA ALA A 390 -10.12 16.03 -10.10
C ALA A 390 -9.21 17.25 -10.23
N CYS A 391 -8.48 17.36 -11.33
CA CYS A 391 -7.59 18.49 -11.61
C CYS A 391 -8.42 19.72 -12.03
N LEU A 392 -9.46 19.51 -12.82
CA LEU A 392 -10.33 20.56 -13.37
C LEU A 392 -11.23 21.23 -12.31
N GLN A 393 -11.28 20.73 -11.07
CA GLN A 393 -11.88 21.43 -9.94
C GLN A 393 -11.30 22.84 -9.78
N CYS A 394 -9.98 22.95 -9.92
CA CYS A 394 -9.23 24.20 -9.79
C CYS A 394 -8.69 24.69 -11.15
N HIS A 395 -8.34 23.79 -12.06
CA HIS A 395 -7.71 24.13 -13.35
C HIS A 395 -8.72 24.21 -14.51
N LYS A 396 -9.82 24.93 -14.31
CA LYS A 396 -10.98 24.96 -15.25
C LYS A 396 -10.61 25.38 -16.68
N ASP A 397 -9.66 26.30 -16.83
CA ASP A 397 -9.23 26.81 -18.14
C ASP A 397 -8.50 25.76 -18.99
N MET A 398 -8.09 24.63 -18.39
CA MET A 398 -7.41 23.56 -19.13
C MET A 398 -8.38 22.76 -19.99
N THR A 399 -9.68 22.72 -19.68
CA THR A 399 -10.67 22.01 -20.50
C THR A 399 -10.68 22.53 -21.94
N ALA A 400 -10.65 23.86 -22.12
CA ALA A 400 -10.68 24.48 -23.45
C ALA A 400 -9.35 24.34 -24.21
N ARG A 401 -8.25 24.03 -23.52
CA ARG A 401 -6.90 23.97 -24.08
C ARG A 401 -6.28 22.57 -24.00
N LEU A 402 -7.08 21.53 -23.73
CA LEU A 402 -6.58 20.20 -23.41
C LEU A 402 -5.59 19.66 -24.46
N VAL A 403 -5.99 19.66 -25.74
CA VAL A 403 -5.13 19.15 -26.84
C VAL A 403 -3.92 20.04 -27.05
N ALA A 404 -4.10 21.36 -26.99
CA ALA A 404 -2.99 22.32 -27.13
C ALA A 404 -1.99 22.24 -25.96
N HIS A 405 -2.47 21.89 -24.77
CA HIS A 405 -1.64 21.73 -23.58
C HIS A 405 -0.95 20.37 -23.56
N THR A 406 -1.65 19.29 -23.85
CA THR A 406 -1.12 17.92 -23.71
C THR A 406 -0.38 17.46 -24.97
N HIS A 407 -0.60 18.10 -26.12
CA HIS A 407 -0.15 17.68 -27.43
C HIS A 407 -0.61 16.26 -27.83
N HIS A 408 -1.69 15.79 -27.22
CA HIS A 408 -2.32 14.51 -27.48
C HIS A 408 -3.77 14.70 -27.93
N SER A 409 -4.32 13.72 -28.66
CA SER A 409 -5.75 13.74 -28.99
C SER A 409 -6.59 13.68 -27.71
N ALA A 410 -7.71 14.41 -27.66
CA ALA A 410 -8.50 14.59 -26.44
C ALA A 410 -8.92 13.27 -25.77
N GLU A 411 -9.26 12.25 -26.57
CA GLU A 411 -9.71 10.94 -26.10
C GLU A 411 -8.57 9.96 -25.78
N SER A 412 -7.31 10.33 -26.07
CA SER A 412 -6.18 9.43 -25.80
C SER A 412 -5.73 9.49 -24.35
N SER A 413 -5.10 8.40 -23.89
CA SER A 413 -4.52 8.33 -22.54
C SER A 413 -3.45 9.40 -22.28
N GLY A 414 -2.79 9.92 -23.33
CA GLY A 414 -1.83 11.03 -23.20
C GLY A 414 -2.47 12.36 -22.82
N SER A 415 -3.79 12.52 -23.01
CA SER A 415 -4.52 13.71 -22.55
C SER A 415 -4.95 13.63 -21.09
N ARG A 416 -4.70 12.52 -20.39
CA ARG A 416 -5.06 12.37 -18.97
C ARG A 416 -4.06 13.10 -18.10
N CYS A 417 -4.54 14.08 -17.33
CA CYS A 417 -3.74 14.92 -16.43
C CYS A 417 -2.83 14.07 -15.53
N TYR A 418 -3.39 12.99 -14.98
CA TYR A 418 -2.69 12.04 -14.11
C TYR A 418 -1.47 11.39 -14.77
N ASN A 419 -1.50 11.10 -16.08
CA ASN A 419 -0.41 10.35 -16.71
C ASN A 419 0.87 11.18 -16.84
N CYS A 420 0.73 12.50 -16.98
CA CYS A 420 1.87 13.42 -17.04
C CYS A 420 2.24 13.98 -15.66
N HIS A 421 1.25 14.40 -14.87
CA HIS A 421 1.48 15.13 -13.63
C HIS A 421 1.56 14.24 -12.38
N MET A 422 1.13 12.98 -12.48
CA MET A 422 1.18 11.97 -11.41
C MET A 422 1.70 10.64 -11.99
N PRO A 423 2.94 10.64 -12.54
CA PRO A 423 3.47 9.48 -13.24
C PRO A 423 3.67 8.29 -12.30
N ARG A 424 3.73 7.08 -12.87
CA ARG A 424 3.93 5.84 -12.10
C ARG A 424 5.39 5.63 -11.77
N THR A 425 5.87 6.36 -10.78
CA THR A 425 7.27 6.34 -10.31
C THR A 425 7.41 5.82 -8.88
N THR A 426 6.34 5.27 -8.31
CA THR A 426 6.28 4.69 -6.97
C THR A 426 6.03 3.20 -7.09
N PHE A 427 6.73 2.38 -6.31
CA PHE A 427 6.61 0.92 -6.37
C PHE A 427 6.37 0.31 -5.00
N GLY A 428 5.49 -0.69 -4.93
CA GLY A 428 5.21 -1.47 -3.73
C GLY A 428 4.07 -2.44 -3.96
N LEU A 429 3.97 -3.47 -3.12
CA LEU A 429 2.96 -4.54 -3.23
C LEU A 429 2.87 -5.15 -4.64
N LEU A 430 4.04 -5.34 -5.30
CA LEU A 430 4.16 -5.87 -6.66
C LEU A 430 3.39 -5.05 -7.72
N HIS A 431 3.37 -3.72 -7.56
CA HIS A 431 2.68 -2.82 -8.48
C HIS A 431 3.36 -1.45 -8.61
N ALA A 432 3.32 -0.86 -9.81
CA ALA A 432 3.68 0.54 -10.03
C ALA A 432 2.50 1.47 -9.74
N MET A 433 2.63 2.30 -8.72
CA MET A 433 1.61 3.26 -8.28
C MET A 433 1.92 4.66 -8.78
N ARG A 434 0.86 5.48 -8.91
CA ARG A 434 0.99 6.90 -9.24
C ARG A 434 1.65 7.64 -8.08
N SER A 435 2.64 8.47 -8.42
CA SER A 435 3.12 9.47 -7.47
C SER A 435 1.98 10.43 -7.14
N HIS A 436 1.82 10.73 -5.85
CA HIS A 436 0.91 11.77 -5.40
C HIS A 436 1.56 13.17 -5.38
N GLN A 437 2.79 13.27 -5.87
CA GLN A 437 3.45 14.55 -6.09
C GLN A 437 3.03 15.07 -7.46
N VAL A 438 2.14 16.05 -7.46
CA VAL A 438 1.68 16.74 -8.67
C VAL A 438 2.80 17.66 -9.14
N SER A 439 3.45 17.30 -10.25
CA SER A 439 4.57 18.07 -10.82
C SER A 439 4.46 18.19 -12.33
N SER A 440 5.11 19.19 -12.93
CA SER A 440 5.26 19.24 -14.39
C SER A 440 6.28 18.20 -14.85
N PRO A 441 6.04 17.48 -15.96
CA PRO A 441 6.99 16.50 -16.46
C PRO A 441 8.26 17.19 -16.96
N THR A 442 9.41 16.60 -16.64
CA THR A 442 10.71 16.99 -17.20
C THR A 442 11.56 15.75 -17.47
N VAL A 443 12.66 15.89 -18.21
CA VAL A 443 13.67 14.82 -18.35
C VAL A 443 14.83 14.97 -17.37
N HIS A 444 14.91 16.10 -16.66
CA HIS A 444 16.04 16.40 -15.77
C HIS A 444 16.19 15.34 -14.69
N GLU A 445 15.09 14.89 -14.08
CA GLU A 445 15.12 13.85 -13.06
C GLU A 445 15.63 12.49 -13.56
N SER A 446 15.40 12.17 -14.83
CA SER A 446 15.84 10.91 -15.44
C SER A 446 17.35 10.91 -15.60
N ILE A 447 17.93 12.04 -15.98
CA ILE A 447 19.36 12.22 -16.15
C ILE A 447 20.06 12.35 -14.79
N ALA A 448 19.53 13.17 -13.89
CA ALA A 448 20.18 13.47 -12.62
C ALA A 448 20.02 12.35 -11.56
N TYR A 449 18.88 11.65 -11.56
CA TYR A 449 18.50 10.75 -10.46
C TYR A 449 17.97 9.39 -10.90
N GLY A 450 17.92 9.11 -12.21
CA GLY A 450 17.39 7.86 -12.75
C GLY A 450 15.87 7.70 -12.61
N ARG A 451 15.12 8.71 -12.14
CA ARG A 451 13.66 8.61 -12.02
C ARG A 451 13.02 8.59 -13.41
N PRO A 452 12.22 7.56 -13.77
CA PRO A 452 11.55 7.52 -15.06
C PRO A 452 10.64 8.74 -15.27
N ASN A 453 10.77 9.42 -16.40
CA ASN A 453 9.90 10.55 -16.75
C ASN A 453 8.56 10.08 -17.33
N ALA A 454 7.55 10.95 -17.26
CA ALA A 454 6.19 10.62 -17.66
C ALA A 454 6.04 10.24 -19.14
N CYS A 455 6.83 10.85 -20.03
CA CYS A 455 6.74 10.60 -21.48
C CYS A 455 7.20 9.18 -21.81
N ASN A 456 8.39 8.80 -21.32
CA ASN A 456 8.99 7.51 -21.60
C ASN A 456 8.38 6.34 -20.78
N LEU A 457 7.40 6.61 -19.89
CA LEU A 457 6.55 5.57 -19.29
C LEU A 457 5.39 5.14 -20.21
N CYS A 458 5.06 5.93 -21.24
CA CYS A 458 4.15 5.54 -22.33
C CYS A 458 4.95 5.18 -23.60
N HIS A 459 5.84 6.08 -24.00
CA HIS A 459 6.70 5.97 -25.17
C HIS A 459 7.98 5.20 -24.84
N LEU A 460 7.81 3.93 -24.45
CA LEU A 460 8.89 3.05 -24.03
C LEU A 460 9.94 2.81 -25.14
N ASP A 461 9.53 3.00 -26.39
CA ASP A 461 10.31 2.85 -27.63
C ASP A 461 11.11 4.11 -28.01
N GLN A 462 10.90 5.23 -27.30
CA GLN A 462 11.54 6.51 -27.57
C GLN A 462 12.70 6.78 -26.60
N THR A 463 13.66 7.58 -27.02
CA THR A 463 14.82 7.95 -26.21
C THR A 463 14.50 9.06 -25.21
N VAL A 464 15.39 9.31 -24.24
CA VAL A 464 15.24 10.47 -23.34
C VAL A 464 15.43 11.76 -24.13
N GLY A 465 16.33 11.77 -25.11
CA GLY A 465 16.52 12.90 -26.03
C GLY A 465 15.28 13.25 -26.83
N TRP A 466 14.51 12.25 -27.29
CA TRP A 466 13.22 12.48 -27.92
C TRP A 466 12.27 13.23 -27.00
N ALA A 467 12.13 12.79 -25.74
CA ALA A 467 11.28 13.46 -24.77
C ALA A 467 11.77 14.89 -24.47
N ALA A 468 13.08 15.08 -24.34
CA ALA A 468 13.70 16.38 -24.09
C ALA A 468 13.40 17.39 -25.21
N GLN A 469 13.52 16.96 -26.47
CA GLN A 469 13.25 17.80 -27.63
C GLN A 469 11.77 18.22 -27.71
N HIS A 470 10.84 17.32 -27.42
CA HIS A 470 9.41 17.65 -27.42
C HIS A 470 9.06 18.59 -26.27
N LEU A 471 9.59 18.36 -25.06
CA LEU A 471 9.40 19.26 -23.92
C LEU A 471 9.98 20.66 -24.19
N HIS A 472 11.12 20.75 -24.86
CA HIS A 472 11.69 22.00 -25.30
C HIS A 472 10.81 22.70 -26.34
N ALA A 473 10.41 22.00 -27.40
CA ALA A 473 9.59 22.57 -28.47
C ALA A 473 8.21 23.05 -27.99
N TRP A 474 7.60 22.33 -27.05
CA TRP A 474 6.24 22.62 -26.57
C TRP A 474 6.19 23.62 -25.41
N TYR A 475 7.15 23.55 -24.49
CA TYR A 475 7.12 24.32 -23.23
C TYR A 475 8.38 25.13 -22.96
N ASN A 476 9.31 25.19 -23.92
CA ASN A 476 10.58 25.90 -23.78
C ASN A 476 11.42 25.45 -22.57
N GLN A 477 11.32 24.17 -22.20
CA GLN A 477 12.18 23.60 -21.16
C GLN A 477 13.64 23.50 -21.64
N PRO A 478 14.64 23.65 -20.75
CA PRO A 478 16.04 23.45 -21.13
C PRO A 478 16.27 21.97 -21.51
N VAL A 479 17.00 21.75 -22.60
CA VAL A 479 17.50 20.41 -22.96
C VAL A 479 18.75 20.15 -22.13
N PRO A 480 18.77 19.16 -21.22
CA PRO A 480 19.95 18.85 -20.44
C PRO A 480 21.06 18.26 -21.34
N GLU A 481 22.27 18.14 -20.79
CA GLU A 481 23.32 17.35 -21.43
C GLU A 481 22.89 15.86 -21.45
N LEU A 482 22.94 15.25 -22.64
CA LEU A 482 22.48 13.87 -22.87
C LEU A 482 23.65 13.00 -23.30
N SER A 483 23.77 11.82 -22.70
CA SER A 483 24.74 10.82 -23.15
C SER A 483 24.39 10.29 -24.54
N GLU A 484 25.33 9.60 -25.19
CA GLU A 484 25.08 8.93 -26.48
C GLU A 484 23.90 7.94 -26.38
N ASP A 485 23.82 7.17 -25.29
CA ASP A 485 22.72 6.25 -25.05
C ASP A 485 21.38 6.99 -24.90
N ASP A 486 21.35 8.12 -24.18
CA ASP A 486 20.14 8.93 -23.99
C ASP A 486 19.60 9.51 -25.30
N GLN A 487 20.46 9.65 -26.31
CA GLN A 487 20.09 10.11 -27.64
C GLN A 487 19.70 8.97 -28.58
N ALA A 488 20.36 7.81 -28.48
CA ALA A 488 20.28 6.74 -29.47
C ALA A 488 19.47 5.50 -29.04
N ILE A 489 19.30 5.26 -27.75
CA ILE A 489 18.63 4.06 -27.22
C ILE A 489 17.36 4.44 -26.46
N ALA A 490 16.30 3.70 -26.72
CA ALA A 490 15.01 3.87 -26.08
C ALA A 490 15.14 3.81 -24.55
N ALA A 491 14.52 4.76 -23.85
CA ALA A 491 14.63 4.86 -22.40
C ALA A 491 14.13 3.60 -21.69
N GLY A 492 13.06 2.97 -22.20
CA GLY A 492 12.56 1.68 -21.69
C GLY A 492 13.61 0.56 -21.78
N VAL A 493 14.39 0.51 -22.87
CA VAL A 493 15.49 -0.47 -23.05
C VAL A 493 16.62 -0.20 -22.07
N GLN A 494 16.99 1.06 -21.88
CA GLN A 494 18.02 1.44 -20.92
C GLN A 494 17.62 1.05 -19.50
N TRP A 495 16.43 1.44 -19.06
CA TRP A 495 15.97 1.21 -17.69
C TRP A 495 15.73 -0.28 -17.38
N ILE A 496 15.24 -1.09 -18.33
CA ILE A 496 15.06 -2.54 -18.09
C ILE A 496 16.38 -3.33 -18.09
N LEU A 497 17.39 -2.89 -18.87
CA LEU A 497 18.67 -3.60 -18.97
C LEU A 497 19.71 -3.11 -17.97
N LYS A 498 19.91 -1.78 -17.88
CA LYS A 498 20.97 -1.15 -17.06
C LYS A 498 20.47 -0.46 -15.79
N GLY A 499 19.17 -0.21 -15.65
CA GLY A 499 18.62 0.49 -14.47
C GLY A 499 18.69 -0.33 -13.17
N ASP A 500 18.53 0.37 -12.04
CA ASP A 500 18.39 -0.23 -10.71
C ASP A 500 17.15 -1.14 -10.63
N ALA A 501 17.03 -1.96 -9.58
CA ALA A 501 15.94 -2.92 -9.48
C ALA A 501 14.54 -2.26 -9.48
N GLY A 502 14.44 -1.03 -8.96
CA GLY A 502 13.18 -0.29 -8.95
C GLY A 502 12.82 0.26 -10.33
N GLN A 503 13.81 0.74 -11.10
CA GLN A 503 13.61 1.10 -12.50
C GLN A 503 13.17 -0.12 -13.30
N ARG A 504 13.85 -1.27 -13.14
CA ARG A 504 13.48 -2.51 -13.84
C ARG A 504 12.06 -2.97 -13.49
N ALA A 505 11.65 -2.92 -12.22
CA ALA A 505 10.29 -3.24 -11.80
C ALA A 505 9.25 -2.31 -12.46
N LEU A 506 9.47 -0.99 -12.39
CA LEU A 506 8.57 0.00 -13.00
C LEU A 506 8.44 -0.18 -14.52
N ILE A 507 9.53 -0.52 -15.21
CA ILE A 507 9.49 -0.73 -16.66
C ILE A 507 8.93 -2.10 -17.03
N ALA A 508 9.25 -3.16 -16.29
CA ALA A 508 8.62 -4.47 -16.47
C ALA A 508 7.10 -4.36 -16.33
N TRP A 509 6.63 -3.65 -15.30
CA TRP A 509 5.21 -3.32 -15.13
C TRP A 509 4.67 -2.45 -16.27
N GLY A 510 5.41 -1.40 -16.66
CA GLY A 510 5.02 -0.45 -17.71
C GLY A 510 4.85 -1.10 -19.08
N MET A 511 5.64 -2.12 -19.41
CA MET A 511 5.49 -2.93 -20.62
C MET A 511 4.17 -3.73 -20.66
N GLY A 512 3.52 -3.95 -19.52
CA GLY A 512 2.17 -4.54 -19.40
C GLY A 512 1.04 -3.51 -19.45
N TRP A 513 1.35 -2.21 -19.38
CA TRP A 513 0.34 -1.17 -19.38
C TRP A 513 -0.22 -0.96 -20.79
N GLU A 514 -1.53 -1.17 -20.95
CA GLU A 514 -2.21 -1.14 -22.26
C GLU A 514 -1.92 0.14 -23.07
N SER A 515 -1.88 1.30 -22.42
CA SER A 515 -1.58 2.58 -23.10
C SER A 515 -0.16 2.62 -23.66
N ALA A 516 0.82 2.13 -22.91
CA ALA A 516 2.21 2.05 -23.34
C ALA A 516 2.37 1.06 -24.50
N GLN A 517 1.74 -0.12 -24.40
CA GLN A 517 1.75 -1.11 -25.49
C GLN A 517 1.14 -0.58 -26.80
N LYS A 518 0.02 0.15 -26.69
CA LYS A 518 -0.68 0.71 -27.86
C LYS A 518 0.18 1.73 -28.59
N ILE A 519 0.93 2.56 -27.87
CA ILE A 519 1.72 3.65 -28.47
C ILE A 519 3.14 3.22 -28.86
N ALA A 520 3.80 2.39 -28.04
CA ALA A 520 5.16 1.92 -28.28
C ALA A 520 5.23 0.69 -29.19
N GLY A 521 4.10 0.02 -29.43
CA GLY A 521 4.04 -1.26 -30.13
C GLY A 521 4.41 -2.44 -29.22
N ARG A 522 3.92 -3.64 -29.58
CA ARG A 522 4.05 -4.86 -28.76
C ARG A 522 5.22 -5.77 -29.15
N ASP A 523 5.57 -5.81 -30.44
CA ASP A 523 6.45 -6.86 -30.98
C ASP A 523 7.84 -6.87 -30.32
N TRP A 524 8.38 -5.71 -29.98
CA TRP A 524 9.70 -5.61 -29.35
C TRP A 524 9.69 -5.88 -27.84
N LEU A 525 8.51 -5.91 -27.19
CA LEU A 525 8.41 -6.08 -25.73
C LEU A 525 8.68 -7.53 -25.29
N TYR A 526 8.29 -8.51 -26.12
CA TYR A 526 8.44 -9.94 -25.83
C TYR A 526 9.86 -10.33 -25.41
N PRO A 527 10.93 -10.08 -26.20
CA PRO A 527 12.28 -10.51 -25.83
C PRO A 527 12.75 -9.88 -24.51
N TYR A 528 12.39 -8.61 -24.24
CA TYR A 528 12.74 -7.95 -22.98
C TYR A 528 11.99 -8.54 -21.77
N LEU A 529 10.69 -8.78 -21.88
CA LEU A 529 9.90 -9.39 -20.80
C LEU A 529 10.35 -10.83 -20.52
N ILE A 530 10.59 -11.62 -21.56
CA ILE A 530 11.08 -13.00 -21.45
C ILE A 530 12.46 -13.04 -20.78
N TYR A 531 13.37 -12.14 -21.18
CA TYR A 531 14.66 -12.00 -20.53
C TYR A 531 14.51 -11.68 -19.03
N THR A 532 13.60 -10.76 -18.70
CA THR A 532 13.34 -10.28 -17.34
C THR A 532 12.70 -11.33 -16.43
N LEU A 533 12.17 -12.44 -16.97
CA LEU A 533 11.77 -13.60 -16.16
C LEU A 533 12.93 -14.24 -15.37
N THR A 534 14.17 -13.90 -15.71
CA THR A 534 15.37 -14.36 -14.98
C THR A 534 16.07 -13.25 -14.19
N ASP A 535 15.38 -12.12 -13.93
CA ASP A 535 15.94 -11.06 -13.08
C ASP A 535 16.24 -11.57 -11.67
N SER A 536 17.25 -10.99 -11.01
CA SER A 536 17.67 -11.39 -9.66
C SER A 536 16.60 -11.06 -8.60
N TYR A 537 15.77 -10.04 -8.82
CA TYR A 537 14.70 -9.65 -7.89
C TYR A 537 13.38 -10.35 -8.23
N ALA A 538 12.80 -11.05 -7.26
CA ALA A 538 11.53 -11.76 -7.44
C ALA A 538 10.38 -10.84 -7.89
N ALA A 539 10.30 -9.63 -7.31
CA ALA A 539 9.29 -8.64 -7.70
C ALA A 539 9.40 -8.23 -9.18
N VAL A 540 10.62 -8.06 -9.70
CA VAL A 540 10.87 -7.73 -11.12
C VAL A 540 10.41 -8.89 -12.02
N ARG A 541 10.66 -10.14 -11.62
CA ARG A 541 10.18 -11.34 -12.33
C ARG A 541 8.65 -11.44 -12.32
N PHE A 542 8.01 -11.10 -11.19
CA PHE A 542 6.56 -11.08 -11.08
C PHE A 542 5.96 -10.07 -12.06
N ASP A 543 6.44 -8.82 -12.07
CA ASP A 543 5.96 -7.80 -13.01
C ASP A 543 6.18 -8.21 -14.47
N ALA A 544 7.36 -8.76 -14.79
CA ALA A 544 7.65 -9.24 -16.14
C ALA A 544 6.68 -10.35 -16.58
N TRP A 545 6.39 -11.30 -15.69
CA TRP A 545 5.42 -12.37 -15.94
C TRP A 545 4.01 -11.82 -16.15
N LYS A 546 3.54 -10.94 -15.27
CA LYS A 546 2.21 -10.33 -15.37
C LYS A 546 2.07 -9.53 -16.66
N SER A 547 3.08 -8.75 -17.02
CA SER A 547 3.13 -7.99 -18.25
C SER A 547 3.18 -8.89 -19.49
N LEU A 548 3.96 -9.97 -19.47
CA LEU A 548 4.01 -10.93 -20.58
C LEU A 548 2.64 -11.55 -20.86
N ARG A 549 1.85 -11.85 -19.81
CA ARG A 549 0.49 -12.38 -19.95
C ARG A 549 -0.51 -11.40 -20.57
N THR A 550 -0.20 -10.12 -20.62
CA THR A 550 -1.04 -9.13 -21.33
C THR A 550 -0.80 -9.13 -22.84
N LEU A 551 0.30 -9.74 -23.31
CA LEU A 551 0.64 -9.81 -24.71
C LEU A 551 -0.04 -11.00 -25.41
N PRO A 552 -0.44 -10.86 -26.70
CA PRO A 552 -1.01 -11.95 -27.48
C PRO A 552 -0.15 -13.24 -27.42
N GLY A 553 -0.82 -14.38 -27.27
CA GLY A 553 -0.16 -15.71 -27.21
C GLY A 553 0.33 -16.15 -25.82
N PHE A 554 0.32 -15.26 -24.81
CA PHE A 554 0.88 -15.53 -23.48
C PHE A 554 -0.11 -15.43 -22.31
N SER A 555 -1.41 -15.19 -22.55
CA SER A 555 -2.45 -15.06 -21.51
C SER A 555 -2.43 -16.17 -20.45
N ASP A 556 -2.17 -17.39 -20.90
CA ASP A 556 -2.18 -18.63 -20.11
C ASP A 556 -0.76 -19.13 -19.78
N PHE A 557 0.27 -18.31 -19.99
CA PHE A 557 1.65 -18.68 -19.68
C PHE A 557 1.82 -18.83 -18.15
N SER A 558 2.00 -20.06 -17.71
CA SER A 558 2.25 -20.40 -16.31
C SER A 558 3.72 -20.18 -15.96
N PHE A 559 3.96 -19.55 -14.82
CA PHE A 559 5.30 -19.23 -14.34
C PHE A 559 5.30 -19.11 -12.81
N THR A 560 6.28 -19.74 -12.17
CA THR A 560 6.53 -19.60 -10.73
C THR A 560 7.69 -18.63 -10.55
N TYR A 561 7.38 -17.37 -10.30
CA TYR A 561 8.40 -16.31 -10.20
C TYR A 561 9.34 -16.47 -8.99
N THR A 562 8.96 -17.31 -8.02
CA THR A 562 9.75 -17.66 -6.84
C THR A 562 10.58 -18.93 -7.03
N ALA A 563 10.64 -19.49 -8.24
CA ALA A 563 11.35 -20.73 -8.50
C ALA A 563 12.88 -20.54 -8.49
N PRO A 564 13.67 -21.61 -8.29
CA PRO A 564 15.12 -21.57 -8.40
C PRO A 564 15.60 -21.22 -9.82
N ASP A 565 16.79 -20.62 -9.92
CA ASP A 565 17.38 -20.09 -11.16
C ASP A 565 17.34 -21.06 -12.36
N ALA A 566 17.59 -22.35 -12.14
CA ALA A 566 17.53 -23.36 -13.21
C ALA A 566 16.12 -23.44 -13.83
N ALA A 567 15.08 -23.50 -12.99
CA ALA A 567 13.69 -23.55 -13.45
C ALA A 567 13.24 -22.23 -14.09
N LEU A 568 13.76 -21.10 -13.61
CA LEU A 568 13.53 -19.79 -14.25
C LEU A 568 14.14 -19.75 -15.66
N GLY A 569 15.36 -20.24 -15.83
CA GLY A 569 16.04 -20.32 -17.12
C GLY A 569 15.32 -21.22 -18.12
N GLU A 570 14.85 -22.38 -17.67
CA GLU A 570 14.03 -23.28 -18.50
C GLU A 570 12.71 -22.62 -18.91
N ALA A 571 12.03 -21.94 -17.99
CA ALA A 571 10.79 -21.23 -18.29
C ALA A 571 11.01 -20.09 -19.29
N ALA A 572 12.08 -19.30 -19.14
CA ALA A 572 12.45 -18.26 -20.10
C ALA A 572 12.78 -18.84 -21.48
N THR A 573 13.46 -19.99 -21.54
CA THR A 573 13.76 -20.70 -22.79
C THR A 573 12.48 -21.13 -23.50
N ARG A 574 11.57 -21.79 -22.78
CA ARG A 574 10.25 -22.20 -23.32
C ARG A 574 9.44 -20.99 -23.80
N ALA A 575 9.46 -19.90 -23.05
CA ALA A 575 8.80 -18.66 -23.45
C ALA A 575 9.40 -18.09 -24.75
N TYR A 576 10.73 -18.09 -24.85
CA TYR A 576 11.43 -17.60 -26.04
C TYR A 576 11.14 -18.47 -27.28
N GLU A 577 11.20 -19.79 -27.14
CA GLU A 577 10.87 -20.74 -28.21
C GLU A 577 9.43 -20.59 -28.70
N LYS A 578 8.48 -20.51 -27.76
CA LYS A 578 7.07 -20.25 -28.07
C LYS A 578 6.91 -18.93 -28.83
N TRP A 579 7.52 -17.86 -28.33
CA TRP A 579 7.43 -16.57 -29.00
C TRP A 579 8.01 -16.65 -30.42
N LEU A 580 9.22 -17.20 -30.57
CA LEU A 580 9.91 -17.28 -31.85
C LEU A 580 9.17 -18.13 -32.89
N GLY A 581 8.60 -19.26 -32.46
CA GLY A 581 7.96 -20.25 -33.33
C GLY A 581 6.47 -20.02 -33.61
N GLU A 582 5.73 -19.45 -32.65
CA GLU A 582 4.26 -19.39 -32.73
C GLU A 582 3.69 -17.97 -32.76
N VAL A 583 4.35 -17.00 -32.11
CA VAL A 583 3.75 -15.68 -31.83
C VAL A 583 4.40 -14.57 -32.64
N ARG A 584 5.71 -14.63 -32.86
CA ARG A 584 6.50 -13.55 -33.47
C ARG A 584 5.99 -13.25 -34.87
N ASN A 585 5.63 -11.99 -35.10
CA ASN A 585 5.35 -11.49 -36.43
C ASN A 585 6.66 -11.33 -37.22
N VAL A 586 6.89 -12.19 -38.21
CA VAL A 586 8.07 -12.14 -39.09
C VAL A 586 8.17 -10.88 -39.94
N ASN A 587 7.07 -10.14 -40.10
CA ASN A 587 7.02 -8.88 -40.83
C ASN A 587 7.08 -7.66 -39.90
N ALA A 588 7.26 -7.87 -38.58
CA ALA A 588 7.40 -6.77 -37.64
C ALA A 588 8.63 -5.91 -37.99
N ARG A 589 8.47 -4.59 -37.89
CA ARG A 589 9.57 -3.64 -38.05
C ARG A 589 9.90 -3.06 -36.69
N TYR A 590 11.15 -3.19 -36.29
CA TYR A 590 11.65 -2.70 -35.02
C TYR A 590 12.31 -1.33 -35.23
N ARG A 591 12.10 -0.45 -34.26
CA ARG A 591 12.78 0.84 -34.23
C ARG A 591 14.27 0.62 -33.90
N PRO A 592 15.22 1.32 -34.55
CA PRO A 592 16.62 1.22 -34.18
C PRO A 592 16.90 1.49 -32.70
N GLU A 593 16.11 2.37 -32.08
CA GLU A 593 16.20 2.77 -30.67
C GLU A 593 15.86 1.61 -29.72
N THR A 594 15.03 0.64 -30.14
CA THR A 594 14.68 -0.52 -29.31
C THR A 594 15.78 -1.57 -29.27
N ALA A 595 16.90 -1.37 -29.99
CA ALA A 595 18.04 -2.30 -30.03
C ALA A 595 17.66 -3.76 -30.39
N ILE A 596 16.62 -3.92 -31.20
CA ILE A 596 16.19 -5.20 -31.78
C ILE A 596 16.53 -5.17 -33.29
N ASP A 597 17.13 -6.24 -33.80
CA ASP A 597 17.42 -6.41 -35.23
C ASP A 597 16.18 -6.84 -36.02
N SER A 598 16.29 -6.94 -37.34
CA SER A 598 15.16 -7.33 -38.21
C SER A 598 14.61 -8.74 -37.92
N ASP A 599 15.40 -9.61 -37.29
CA ASP A 599 15.00 -10.96 -36.93
C ASP A 599 14.34 -11.01 -35.54
N GLY A 600 14.17 -9.86 -34.86
CA GLY A 600 13.64 -9.81 -33.50
C GLY A 600 14.68 -10.16 -32.43
N ARG A 601 15.96 -10.32 -32.79
CA ARG A 601 17.02 -10.60 -31.80
C ARG A 601 17.57 -9.31 -31.24
N PHE A 602 18.10 -9.36 -30.02
CA PHE A 602 18.85 -8.25 -29.47
C PHE A 602 20.07 -7.93 -30.35
N ARG A 603 20.30 -6.64 -30.63
CA ARG A 603 21.61 -6.18 -31.12
C ARG A 603 22.67 -6.49 -30.07
N LYS A 604 23.49 -7.50 -30.35
CA LYS A 604 24.33 -8.18 -29.36
C LYS A 604 25.29 -7.24 -28.64
N ASP A 605 25.93 -6.35 -29.37
CA ASP A 605 26.85 -5.33 -28.85
C ASP A 605 26.16 -4.38 -27.87
N VAL A 606 24.99 -3.84 -28.24
CA VAL A 606 24.22 -2.92 -27.40
C VAL A 606 23.70 -3.63 -26.15
N PHE A 607 23.11 -4.82 -26.32
CA PHE A 607 22.58 -5.59 -25.20
C PHE A 607 23.65 -5.98 -24.18
N GLN A 608 24.80 -6.49 -24.64
CA GLN A 608 25.90 -6.88 -23.76
C GLN A 608 26.47 -5.67 -23.02
N ARG A 609 26.64 -4.53 -23.71
CA ARG A 609 27.12 -3.28 -23.10
C ARG A 609 26.17 -2.78 -22.02
N LEU A 610 24.88 -2.65 -22.32
CA LEU A 610 23.88 -2.18 -21.36
C LEU A 610 23.73 -3.13 -20.18
N ARG A 611 23.68 -4.44 -20.42
CA ARG A 611 23.57 -5.43 -19.34
C ARG A 611 24.78 -5.42 -18.40
N SER A 612 25.98 -5.24 -18.96
CA SER A 612 27.23 -5.15 -18.17
C SER A 612 27.31 -3.87 -17.35
N ALA A 613 26.59 -2.82 -17.77
CA ALA A 613 26.46 -1.56 -17.05
C ALA A 613 25.26 -1.52 -16.08
N ARG A 614 24.66 -2.67 -15.76
CA ARG A 614 23.51 -2.71 -14.85
C ARG A 614 23.88 -2.19 -13.47
N ASP A 615 23.05 -1.31 -12.94
CA ASP A 615 23.10 -0.91 -11.55
C ASP A 615 22.62 -2.06 -10.66
N GLU A 616 23.60 -2.76 -10.08
CA GLU A 616 23.41 -3.86 -9.13
C GLU A 616 23.39 -3.37 -7.67
N LYS A 617 23.25 -2.06 -7.43
CA LYS A 617 23.06 -1.52 -6.09
C LYS A 617 21.86 -2.21 -5.42
N PRO A 618 22.00 -2.66 -4.15
CA PRO A 618 20.88 -3.21 -3.41
C PRO A 618 19.76 -2.17 -3.27
N ILE A 619 18.56 -2.51 -3.74
CA ILE A 619 17.36 -1.68 -3.61
C ILE A 619 16.39 -2.37 -2.66
N PHE A 620 15.92 -1.62 -1.66
CA PHE A 620 14.88 -2.06 -0.74
C PHE A 620 13.68 -1.13 -0.86
N LEU A 621 12.62 -1.56 -1.55
CA LEU A 621 11.32 -0.89 -1.53
C LEU A 621 10.32 -1.81 -0.84
N ALA A 622 10.29 -1.70 0.49
CA ALA A 622 9.33 -2.35 1.38
C ALA A 622 8.55 -1.28 2.14
N GLU A 623 7.25 -1.55 2.37
CA GLU A 623 6.35 -0.64 3.08
C GLU A 623 6.64 -0.50 4.56
#